data_AF-A0A1F2UZU9-F1
#
_entry.id   AF-A0A1F2UZU9-F1
#
_cell.length_a   1.000
_cell.length_b   1.000
_cell.length_c   1.000
_cell.angle_alpha   90.00
_cell.angle_beta   90.00
_cell.angle_gamma   90.00
#
_symmetry.space_group_name_H-M   'P 1'
#
loop_
_entity.id
_entity.type
_entity.pdbx_description
1 polymer ?
#
loop_
_entity_poly.entity_id
_entity_poly.type
_entity_poly.pdbx_seq_one_letter_code
_entity_poly.pdbx_strand_id
1 'polypeptide(L)'
;MYVYQESPHGGKGRSSSKPQIKSLTPYVRTHRRHSLQQCEYTICVIFEIDGQGWRFAEHENVFAREASQNFQQDVLWKFNIPSTERLKVLELLEEYNLNAFSLFGSEESLTETMALRELDFRKKDS
;
A
#
# COMPACT_ATOMS: atom_id res chain seq x y z
N MET A 1 6.14 6.32 -1.89
CA MET A 1 5.36 5.07 -2.01
C MET A 1 6.12 3.96 -1.32
N TYR A 2 5.42 3.01 -0.68
CA TYR A 2 6.05 1.82 -0.11
C TYR A 2 5.55 0.57 -0.84
N VAL A 3 6.44 -0.40 -1.08
CA VAL A 3 6.12 -1.71 -1.66
C VAL A 3 6.55 -2.76 -0.65
N TYR A 4 5.64 -3.67 -0.30
CA TYR A 4 5.86 -4.71 0.70
C TYR A 4 5.88 -6.09 0.04
N GLN A 5 6.85 -6.92 0.43
CA GLN A 5 6.91 -8.33 0.08
C GLN A 5 7.17 -9.17 1.34
N GLU A 6 6.23 -10.06 1.62
CA GLU A 6 6.20 -10.81 2.88
C GLU A 6 7.37 -11.80 3.03
N SER A 7 7.69 -12.56 2.00
CA SER A 7 8.81 -13.53 2.03
C SER A 7 9.34 -13.77 0.62
N PRO A 8 10.34 -12.99 0.17
CA PRO A 8 11.00 -13.24 -1.11
C PRO A 8 11.56 -14.66 -1.28
N HIS A 9 12.09 -15.24 -0.20
CA HIS A 9 12.65 -16.59 -0.22
C HIS A 9 12.20 -17.36 1.05
N GLY A 10 11.74 -18.59 0.88
CA GLY A 10 11.30 -19.45 1.98
C GLY A 10 9.91 -19.09 2.52
N GLY A 11 9.74 -19.09 3.83
CA GLY A 11 8.46 -18.83 4.49
C GLY A 11 8.59 -17.88 5.68
N LYS A 12 7.47 -17.30 6.11
CA LYS A 12 7.44 -16.31 7.19
C LYS A 12 7.58 -16.92 8.57
N GLY A 13 8.59 -16.47 9.31
CA GLY A 13 8.74 -16.77 10.73
C GLY A 13 7.81 -15.93 11.59
N ARG A 14 7.19 -16.54 12.61
CA ARG A 14 6.32 -15.83 13.55
C ARG A 14 6.93 -15.80 14.95
N SER A 15 6.98 -14.63 15.58
CA SER A 15 7.41 -14.45 16.97
C SER A 15 6.54 -13.39 17.62
N SER A 16 5.97 -13.72 18.78
CA SER A 16 5.04 -12.85 19.51
C SER A 16 5.73 -11.59 20.05
N SER A 17 6.94 -11.71 20.59
CA SER A 17 7.65 -10.62 21.26
C SER A 17 8.30 -9.59 20.31
N LYS A 18 7.97 -9.61 19.01
CA LYS A 18 8.60 -8.73 18.00
C LYS A 18 7.54 -8.12 17.09
N PRO A 19 7.75 -6.89 16.57
CA PRO A 19 6.88 -6.30 15.56
C PRO A 19 6.83 -7.18 14.31
N GLN A 20 5.63 -7.38 13.76
CA GLN A 20 5.38 -8.18 12.57
C GLN A 20 4.35 -7.51 11.68
N ILE A 21 4.61 -7.47 10.38
CA ILE A 21 3.61 -7.04 9.39
C ILE A 21 2.64 -8.20 9.17
N LYS A 22 1.34 -7.93 9.06
CA LYS A 22 0.31 -8.91 8.72
C LYS A 22 -0.55 -8.33 7.60
N SER A 23 -0.69 -9.10 6.53
CA SER A 23 -1.67 -8.84 5.49
C SER A 23 -3.08 -9.19 6.00
N LEU A 24 -4.07 -8.37 5.65
CA LEU A 24 -5.44 -8.48 6.15
C LEU A 24 -6.40 -9.18 5.17
N THR A 25 -5.98 -9.43 3.92
CA THR A 25 -6.79 -10.09 2.89
C THR A 25 -6.55 -11.60 2.95
N PRO A 26 -7.54 -12.48 2.65
CA PRO A 26 -8.82 -12.18 2.00
C PRO A 26 -10.05 -12.08 2.92
N TYR A 27 -9.93 -12.24 4.23
CA TYR A 27 -11.09 -12.51 5.10
C TYR A 27 -11.64 -11.29 5.86
N VAL A 28 -11.23 -10.07 5.53
CA VAL A 28 -11.67 -8.87 6.23
C VAL A 28 -12.85 -8.22 5.50
N ARG A 29 -13.90 -7.89 6.27
CA ARG A 29 -14.98 -7.01 5.80
C ARG A 29 -14.42 -5.61 5.63
N THR A 30 -14.27 -5.20 4.39
CA THR A 30 -13.74 -3.88 4.04
C THR A 30 -14.80 -3.04 3.34
N HIS A 31 -14.60 -1.73 3.32
CA HIS A 31 -15.43 -0.83 2.52
C HIS A 31 -15.23 -1.11 1.03
N ARG A 32 -16.26 -0.92 0.20
CA ARG A 32 -16.20 -1.13 -1.28
C ARG A 32 -14.97 -0.48 -1.93
N ARG A 33 -14.57 0.69 -1.43
CA ARG A 33 -13.38 1.43 -1.87
C ARG A 33 -12.09 0.60 -1.80
N HIS A 34 -11.93 -0.26 -0.80
CA HIS A 34 -10.74 -1.12 -0.66
C HIS A 34 -10.59 -2.07 -1.86
N SER A 35 -11.68 -2.71 -2.29
CA SER A 35 -11.67 -3.56 -3.48
C SER A 35 -11.41 -2.76 -4.75
N LEU A 36 -11.97 -1.55 -4.85
CA LEU A 36 -11.79 -0.67 -6.01
C LEU A 36 -10.35 -0.15 -6.13
N GLN A 37 -9.65 0.05 -5.01
CA GLN A 37 -8.23 0.40 -5.00
C GLN A 37 -7.33 -0.73 -5.50
N GLN A 38 -7.85 -1.96 -5.62
CA GLN A 38 -7.09 -3.13 -6.06
C GLN A 38 -5.80 -3.33 -5.25
N CYS A 39 -5.87 -3.06 -3.94
CA CYS A 39 -4.73 -3.11 -3.03
C CYS A 39 -5.00 -3.99 -1.81
N GLU A 40 -3.93 -4.52 -1.22
CA GLU A 40 -3.98 -5.26 0.04
C GLU A 40 -3.62 -4.35 1.22
N TYR A 41 -4.39 -4.44 2.30
CA TYR A 41 -4.08 -3.72 3.54
C TYR A 41 -3.18 -4.56 4.43
N THR A 42 -2.19 -3.89 5.02
CA THR A 42 -1.28 -4.48 5.99
C THR A 42 -1.31 -3.71 7.29
N ILE A 43 -1.12 -4.40 8.41
CA ILE A 43 -0.93 -3.81 9.73
C ILE A 43 0.38 -4.31 10.33
N CYS A 44 1.04 -3.50 11.16
CA CYS A 44 2.17 -3.96 11.95
C CYS A 44 1.73 -4.11 13.40
N VAL A 45 2.00 -5.28 13.99
CA VAL A 45 1.58 -5.60 15.35
C VAL A 45 2.71 -6.27 16.14
N ILE A 46 2.76 -6.01 17.44
CA ILE A 46 3.65 -6.66 18.41
C ILE A 46 2.80 -7.21 19.55
N PHE A 47 3.18 -8.36 20.11
CA PHE A 47 2.55 -8.87 21.33
C PHE A 47 3.40 -8.47 22.53
N GLU A 48 2.86 -7.62 23.40
CA GLU A 48 3.50 -7.22 24.64
C GLU A 48 3.10 -8.17 25.76
N ILE A 49 4.09 -8.83 26.37
CA ILE A 49 3.88 -9.74 27.49
C ILE A 49 3.41 -8.96 28.73
N ASP A 50 4.02 -7.80 28.99
CA ASP A 50 3.70 -6.94 30.13
C ASP A 50 2.35 -6.23 29.97
N GLY A 51 1.94 -5.98 28.72
CA GLY A 51 0.66 -5.35 28.35
C GLY A 51 -0.48 -6.32 28.05
N GLN A 52 -0.25 -7.63 28.23
CA GLN A 52 -1.20 -8.73 27.98
C GLN A 52 -1.99 -8.61 26.66
N GLY A 53 -1.33 -8.30 25.55
CA GLY A 53 -2.07 -8.20 24.29
C GLY A 53 -1.28 -7.80 23.05
N TRP A 54 -2.00 -7.85 21.93
CA TRP A 54 -1.53 -7.30 20.66
C TRP A 54 -1.67 -5.79 20.64
N ARG A 55 -0.61 -5.10 20.24
CA ARG A 55 -0.62 -3.65 20.01
C ARG A 55 -0.14 -3.34 18.61
N PHE A 56 -0.62 -2.23 18.08
CA PHE A 56 -0.10 -1.69 16.84
C PHE A 56 1.32 -1.18 17.06
N ALA A 57 2.19 -1.47 16.09
CA ALA A 57 3.54 -0.95 16.03
C ALA A 57 3.71 -0.19 14.71
N GLU A 58 4.72 0.66 14.64
CA GLU A 58 5.10 1.29 13.38
C GLU A 58 5.67 0.24 12.42
N HIS A 59 5.33 0.32 11.14
CA HIS A 59 5.90 -0.56 10.11
C HIS A 59 7.42 -0.44 10.01
N GLU A 60 7.99 0.72 10.37
CA GLU A 60 9.43 0.96 10.34
C GLU A 60 10.19 0.17 11.42
N ASN A 61 9.53 -0.20 12.53
CA ASN A 61 10.15 -0.96 13.62
C ASN A 61 10.52 -2.40 13.24
N VAL A 62 10.00 -2.89 12.11
CA VAL A 62 10.38 -4.19 11.54
C VAL A 62 11.82 -4.16 11.02
N PHE A 63 12.31 -2.98 10.59
CA PHE A 63 13.65 -2.79 10.01
C PHE A 63 14.76 -2.53 11.02
N ALA A 64 14.45 -2.16 12.27
CA ALA A 64 15.44 -1.99 13.34
C ALA A 64 16.17 -3.30 13.72
N ARG A 65 15.86 -4.41 13.03
CA ARG A 65 16.50 -5.72 13.18
C ARG A 65 17.77 -5.77 12.32
N GLU A 66 18.93 -5.72 12.97
CA GLU A 66 20.17 -6.28 12.40
C GLU A 66 20.08 -7.81 12.14
N ALA A 67 19.07 -8.47 12.73
CA ALA A 67 18.89 -9.93 12.71
C ALA A 67 18.23 -10.52 11.44
N SER A 68 17.91 -9.71 10.43
CA SER A 68 17.29 -10.19 9.18
C SER A 68 18.29 -10.61 8.09
N GLN A 69 19.60 -10.52 8.33
CA GLN A 69 20.60 -10.84 7.31
C GLN A 69 20.52 -12.29 6.78
N ASN A 70 19.94 -13.23 7.54
CA ASN A 70 19.77 -14.62 7.11
C ASN A 70 18.34 -14.98 6.67
N PHE A 71 17.34 -14.13 6.93
CA PHE A 71 15.94 -14.39 6.57
C PHE A 71 15.34 -13.14 5.92
N GLN A 72 15.28 -13.14 4.59
CA GLN A 72 14.59 -12.12 3.81
C GLN A 72 13.08 -12.29 4.00
N GLN A 73 12.55 -11.76 5.09
CA GLN A 73 11.10 -11.67 5.36
C GLN A 73 10.74 -10.21 5.66
N ASP A 74 9.49 -9.86 5.41
CA ASP A 74 8.94 -8.52 5.61
C ASP A 74 9.76 -7.41 4.95
N VAL A 75 10.09 -7.59 3.66
CA VAL A 75 10.89 -6.64 2.89
C VAL A 75 10.01 -5.47 2.44
N LEU A 76 10.49 -4.24 2.65
CA LEU A 76 9.79 -3.03 2.26
C LEU A 76 10.73 -2.12 1.48
N TRP A 77 10.30 -1.66 0.32
CA TRP A 77 11.01 -0.66 -0.47
C TRP A 77 10.26 0.66 -0.43
N LYS A 78 10.98 1.74 -0.14
CA LYS A 78 10.47 3.10 -0.25
C LYS A 78 10.91 3.70 -1.57
N PHE A 79 9.94 3.99 -2.43
CA PHE A 79 10.17 4.69 -3.69
C PHE A 79 9.76 6.16 -3.55
N ASN A 80 10.70 7.04 -3.87
CA ASN A 80 10.42 8.46 -4.08
C ASN A 80 10.16 8.66 -5.57
N ILE A 81 8.89 8.85 -5.93
CA ILE A 81 8.49 9.08 -7.33
C ILE A 81 8.59 10.58 -7.60
N PRO A 82 9.39 11.02 -8.59
CA PRO A 82 9.49 12.43 -8.95
C PRO A 82 8.12 12.99 -9.38
N SER A 83 7.86 14.26 -9.11
CA SER A 83 6.63 14.93 -9.54
C SER A 83 6.48 14.94 -11.08
N THR A 84 7.58 14.90 -11.81
CA THR A 84 7.61 14.80 -13.28
C THR A 84 6.99 13.50 -13.81
N GLU A 85 6.93 12.45 -12.99
CA GLU A 85 6.30 11.17 -13.37
C GLU A 85 4.77 11.16 -13.09
N ARG A 86 4.23 12.20 -12.43
CA ARG A 86 2.82 12.24 -11.99
C ARG A 86 1.84 11.91 -13.12
N LEU A 87 1.93 12.58 -14.26
CA LEU A 87 0.96 12.40 -15.35
C LEU A 87 1.05 10.99 -15.94
N LYS A 88 2.26 10.45 -16.15
CA LYS A 88 2.46 9.09 -16.65
C LYS A 88 1.88 8.06 -15.69
N VAL A 89 2.06 8.24 -14.38
CA VAL A 89 1.51 7.34 -13.36
C VAL A 89 -0.02 7.42 -13.32
N LEU A 90 -0.60 8.63 -13.39
CA LEU A 90 -2.06 8.79 -13.39
C LEU A 90 -2.70 8.21 -14.65
N GLU A 91 -2.07 8.36 -15.81
CA GLU A 91 -2.50 7.77 -17.07
C GLU A 91 -2.43 6.23 -17.02
N LEU A 92 -1.36 5.66 -16.46
CA LEU A 92 -1.28 4.22 -16.24
C LEU A 92 -2.39 3.73 -15.30
N LEU A 93 -2.61 4.43 -14.17
CA LEU A 93 -3.67 4.06 -13.23
C LEU A 93 -5.06 4.13 -13.87
N GLU A 94 -5.27 5.07 -14.79
CA GLU A 94 -6.51 5.22 -15.55
C GLU A 94 -6.84 3.98 -16.38
N GLU A 95 -5.84 3.34 -17.00
CA GLU A 95 -6.00 2.08 -17.74
C GLU A 95 -6.53 0.94 -16.86
N TYR A 96 -6.24 0.99 -15.55
CA TYR A 96 -6.73 0.04 -14.55
C TYR A 96 -8.01 0.51 -13.84
N ASN A 97 -8.66 1.58 -14.34
CA ASN A 97 -9.83 2.20 -13.75
C ASN A 97 -9.60 2.66 -12.29
N LEU A 98 -8.39 3.13 -11.99
CA LEU A 98 -7.99 3.69 -10.70
C LEU A 98 -7.93 5.21 -10.81
N ASN A 99 -9.08 5.87 -10.63
CA ASN A 99 -9.20 7.33 -10.67
C ASN A 99 -10.11 7.87 -9.56
N ALA A 100 -10.16 9.20 -9.44
CA ALA A 100 -10.95 9.86 -8.40
C ALA A 100 -12.42 9.40 -8.47
N PHE A 101 -13.00 9.36 -9.67
CA PHE A 101 -14.39 8.95 -9.83
C PHE A 101 -14.64 7.49 -9.44
N SER A 102 -13.79 6.55 -9.88
CA SER A 102 -13.96 5.14 -9.53
C SER A 102 -13.78 4.89 -8.03
N LEU A 103 -12.93 5.66 -7.34
CA LEU A 103 -12.65 5.51 -5.91
C LEU A 103 -13.69 6.18 -4.99
N PHE A 104 -14.23 7.32 -5.40
CA PHE A 104 -15.09 8.16 -4.55
C PHE A 104 -16.54 8.23 -5.03
N GLY A 105 -16.78 8.22 -6.34
CA GLY A 105 -18.12 8.19 -6.93
C GLY A 105 -18.94 9.47 -6.75
N SER A 106 -18.32 10.59 -6.38
CA SER A 106 -18.99 11.89 -6.26
C SER A 106 -18.93 12.69 -7.58
N GLU A 107 -19.84 13.65 -7.74
CA GLU A 107 -19.84 14.56 -8.89
C GLU A 107 -18.51 15.35 -8.98
N GLU A 108 -17.99 15.83 -7.86
CA GLU A 108 -16.70 16.51 -7.79
C GLU A 108 -15.56 15.62 -8.33
N SER A 109 -15.55 14.34 -7.95
CA SER A 109 -14.54 13.38 -8.42
C SER A 109 -14.68 13.03 -9.91
N LEU A 110 -15.91 13.13 -10.45
CA LEU A 110 -16.15 13.01 -11.89
C LEU A 110 -15.56 14.21 -12.62
N THR A 111 -15.85 15.44 -12.15
CA THR A 111 -15.30 16.66 -12.75
C THR A 111 -13.78 16.67 -12.72
N GLU A 112 -13.15 16.27 -11.61
CA GLU A 112 -11.69 16.14 -11.50
C GLU A 112 -11.12 15.16 -12.54
N THR A 113 -11.75 13.98 -12.67
CA THR A 113 -11.34 12.96 -13.64
C THR A 113 -11.46 13.48 -15.08
N MET A 114 -12.55 14.17 -15.41
CA MET A 114 -12.76 14.77 -16.74
C MET A 114 -11.75 15.89 -17.02
N ALA A 115 -11.48 16.75 -16.05
CA ALA A 115 -10.51 17.82 -16.19
C ALA A 115 -9.10 17.28 -16.45
N LEU A 116 -8.68 16.24 -15.72
CA LEU A 116 -7.39 15.57 -15.93
C LEU A 116 -7.25 15.02 -17.36
N ARG A 117 -8.29 14.34 -17.86
CA ARG A 117 -8.30 13.77 -19.22
C ARG A 117 -8.18 14.84 -20.31
N GLU A 118 -9.01 15.88 -20.24
CA GLU A 118 -9.07 16.89 -21.30
C GLU A 118 -7.93 17.90 -21.25
N LEU A 119 -7.46 18.27 -20.05
CA LEU A 119 -6.48 19.34 -19.88
C LEU A 119 -5.04 18.84 -19.83
N ASP A 120 -4.81 17.62 -19.33
CA ASP A 120 -3.46 17.10 -19.10
C ASP A 120 -3.12 15.96 -20.07
N PHE A 121 -3.97 14.93 -20.19
CA PHE A 121 -3.67 13.79 -21.07
C PHE A 121 -3.71 14.18 -22.55
N ARG A 122 -4.76 14.88 -22.98
CA ARG A 122 -4.90 15.30 -24.38
C ARG A 122 -3.80 16.27 -24.86
N LYS A 123 -3.26 17.12 -23.96
CA LYS A 123 -2.15 18.03 -24.30
C LYS A 123 -0.83 17.31 -24.54
N LYS A 124 -0.67 16.09 -24.01
CA LYS A 124 0.55 15.29 -24.20
C LYS A 124 0.62 14.68 -25.61
N ASP A 125 -0.55 14.46 -26.24
CA ASP A 125 -0.67 13.84 -27.57
C ASP A 125 -0.69 14.86 -28.73
N SER A 126 -0.67 16.16 -28.44
CA SER A 126 -0.67 17.26 -29.42
C SER A 126 0.70 17.88 -29.61
#